data_AF-A0A7K6VL25-F1
#
_entry.id   AF-A0A7K6VL25-F1
#
_cell.length_a   1.000
_cell.length_b   1.000
_cell.length_c   1.000
_cell.angle_alpha   90.00
_cell.angle_beta   90.00
_cell.angle_gamma   90.00
#
_symmetry.space_group_name_H-M   'P 1'
#
loop_
_entity.id
_entity.type
_entity.pdbx_description
1 polymer ?
#
loop_
_entity_poly.entity_id
_entity_poly.type
_entity_poly.pdbx_seq_one_letter_code
_entity_poly.pdbx_strand_id
1 'polypeptide(L)'
;SRSTADLASPRFPERKAVWDAVSGYVQQQLQLHQGIRIPTLGSFDVVHTETLVDNKTVILPRPVFRLARNLRGTQKLENKDYLAVSRQLEPLKYARVAMEACVSRRKAECCILGTTSLLHHCLEKGVSVALVLRDVGVLLIEGSV
;
A
#
# COMPACT_ATOMS: atom_id res chain seq x y z
N SER A 1 -23.85 -32.84 -0.35
CA SER A 1 -23.76 -31.65 0.53
C SER A 1 -22.47 -30.92 0.21
N ARG A 2 -22.50 -29.95 -0.72
CA ARG A 2 -21.30 -29.19 -1.12
C ARG A 2 -21.33 -27.86 -0.36
N SER A 3 -20.45 -27.73 0.63
CA SER A 3 -20.35 -26.58 1.54
C SER A 3 -20.03 -25.31 0.75
N THR A 4 -20.99 -24.38 0.69
CA THR A 4 -20.90 -23.06 0.05
C THR A 4 -20.57 -21.94 1.05
N ALA A 5 -19.88 -22.26 2.16
CA ALA A 5 -19.66 -21.32 3.26
C ALA A 5 -18.27 -20.66 3.31
N ASP A 6 -17.47 -20.72 2.23
CA ASP A 6 -16.08 -20.22 2.24
C ASP A 6 -15.82 -19.02 1.30
N LEU A 7 -16.86 -18.20 1.13
CA LEU A 7 -16.82 -16.89 0.46
C LEU A 7 -16.97 -15.73 1.45
N ALA A 8 -16.88 -16.00 2.76
CA ALA A 8 -17.04 -14.98 3.78
C ALA A 8 -15.87 -13.98 3.75
N SER A 9 -16.21 -12.71 3.53
CA SER A 9 -15.30 -11.58 3.76
C SER A 9 -14.63 -11.73 5.15
N PRO A 10 -13.31 -11.50 5.26
CA PRO A 10 -12.58 -11.73 6.50
C PRO A 10 -13.16 -10.87 7.65
N ARG A 11 -13.26 -11.47 8.83
CA ARG A 11 -13.76 -10.80 10.04
C ARG A 11 -12.82 -9.66 10.46
N PHE A 12 -13.31 -8.71 11.26
CA PHE A 12 -12.51 -7.55 11.70
C PHE A 12 -11.13 -7.91 12.30
N PRO A 13 -10.99 -8.93 13.18
CA PRO A 13 -9.68 -9.30 13.73
C PRO A 13 -8.73 -9.84 12.66
N GLU A 14 -9.23 -10.66 11.74
CA GLU A 14 -8.45 -11.21 10.62
C GLU A 14 -7.99 -10.09 9.68
N ARG A 15 -8.89 -9.12 9.39
CA ARG A 15 -8.56 -7.95 8.56
C ARG A 15 -7.44 -7.12 9.18
N LYS A 16 -7.53 -6.86 10.48
CA LYS A 16 -6.50 -6.13 11.22
C LYS A 16 -5.17 -6.89 11.18
N ALA A 17 -5.16 -8.20 11.45
CA ALA A 17 -3.96 -9.02 11.42
C ALA A 17 -3.30 -9.03 10.03
N VAL A 18 -4.10 -9.12 8.95
CA VAL A 18 -3.59 -9.04 7.58
C VAL A 18 -2.93 -7.68 7.31
N TRP A 19 -3.56 -6.57 7.66
CA TRP A 19 -2.98 -5.24 7.43
C TRP A 19 -1.79 -4.93 8.35
N ASP A 20 -1.77 -5.45 9.57
CA ASP A 20 -0.58 -5.42 10.44
C ASP A 20 0.59 -6.18 9.77
N ALA A 21 0.35 -7.38 9.22
CA ALA A 21 1.34 -8.16 8.49
C ALA A 21 1.80 -7.49 7.18
N VAL A 22 0.89 -6.85 6.45
CA VAL A 22 1.23 -6.02 5.26
C VAL A 22 2.16 -4.88 5.67
N SER A 23 1.86 -4.20 6.78
CA SER A 23 2.65 -3.06 7.24
C SER A 23 4.06 -3.49 7.63
N GLY A 24 4.19 -4.58 8.40
CA GLY A 24 5.50 -5.16 8.72
C GLY A 24 6.27 -5.60 7.48
N TYR A 25 5.61 -6.19 6.48
CA TYR A 25 6.25 -6.55 5.22
C TYR A 25 6.77 -5.31 4.47
N VAL A 26 5.96 -4.26 4.35
CA VAL A 26 6.36 -3.00 3.70
C VAL A 26 7.55 -2.37 4.41
N GLN A 27 7.49 -2.28 5.74
CA GLN A 27 8.58 -1.73 6.54
C GLN A 27 9.90 -2.47 6.29
N GLN A 28 9.87 -3.80 6.28
CA GLN A 28 11.05 -4.62 5.98
C GLN A 28 11.59 -4.38 4.57
N GLN A 29 10.73 -4.28 3.56
CA GLN A 29 11.17 -4.00 2.18
C GLN A 29 11.82 -2.62 2.05
N LEU A 30 11.25 -1.61 2.71
CA LEU A 30 11.80 -0.25 2.74
C LEU A 30 13.18 -0.21 3.42
N GLN A 31 13.38 -0.94 4.52
CA GLN A 31 14.69 -1.08 5.17
C GLN A 31 15.72 -1.77 4.27
N LEU A 32 15.29 -2.67 3.39
CA LEU A 32 16.13 -3.35 2.41
C LEU A 32 16.35 -2.52 1.12
N HIS A 33 15.85 -1.29 1.05
CA HIS A 33 15.86 -0.46 -0.16
C HIS A 33 15.22 -1.16 -1.39
N GLN A 34 14.29 -2.07 -1.12
CA GLN A 34 13.51 -2.80 -2.12
C GLN A 34 12.13 -2.17 -2.20
N GLY A 35 11.76 -1.69 -3.39
CA GLY A 35 10.42 -1.21 -3.60
C GLY A 35 9.43 -2.37 -3.79
N ILE A 36 8.22 -2.18 -3.30
CA ILE A 36 7.15 -3.16 -3.30
C ILE A 36 5.87 -2.57 -3.88
N ARG A 37 5.13 -3.36 -4.64
CA ARG A 37 3.80 -3.01 -5.12
C ARG A 37 2.71 -3.76 -4.34
N ILE A 38 1.77 -3.02 -3.75
CA ILE A 38 0.53 -3.57 -3.21
C ILE A 38 -0.54 -3.49 -4.30
N PRO A 39 -1.09 -4.64 -4.76
CA PRO A 39 -2.09 -4.65 -5.83
C PRO A 39 -3.25 -3.71 -5.52
N THR A 40 -3.68 -2.94 -6.52
CA THR A 40 -4.80 -1.97 -6.45
C THR A 40 -4.64 -0.80 -5.46
N LEU A 41 -3.62 -0.80 -4.60
CA LEU A 41 -3.35 0.31 -3.67
C LEU A 41 -2.28 1.26 -4.23
N GLY A 42 -1.12 0.73 -4.60
CA GLY A 42 0.03 1.56 -4.96
C GLY A 42 1.36 0.84 -4.79
N SER A 43 2.42 1.61 -4.69
CA SER A 43 3.76 1.10 -4.43
C SER A 43 4.48 1.93 -3.38
N PHE A 44 5.35 1.26 -2.64
CA PHE A 44 6.31 1.87 -1.71
C PHE A 44 7.70 1.66 -2.30
N ASP A 45 8.52 2.70 -2.33
CA ASP A 45 9.90 2.61 -2.80
C ASP A 45 10.78 3.58 -2.02
N VAL A 46 12.10 3.41 -2.09
CA VAL A 46 13.08 4.35 -1.54
C VAL A 46 13.75 5.06 -2.70
N VAL A 47 13.50 6.36 -2.83
CA VAL A 47 14.17 7.20 -3.83
C VAL A 47 15.32 7.95 -3.18
N HIS A 48 16.39 8.18 -3.92
CA HIS A 48 17.48 9.01 -3.46
C HIS A 48 17.21 10.44 -3.92
N THR A 49 17.09 11.36 -2.96
CA THR A 49 16.86 12.78 -3.26
C THR A 49 18.11 13.57 -2.88
N GLU A 50 18.59 14.38 -3.80
CA GLU A 50 19.64 15.35 -3.52
C GLU A 50 19.06 16.50 -2.69
N THR A 51 19.67 16.73 -1.54
CA THR A 51 19.30 17.81 -0.61
C THR A 51 20.53 18.67 -0.35
N LEU A 52 20.36 19.99 -0.39
CA LEU A 52 21.41 20.93 -0.05
C LEU A 52 21.40 21.15 1.46
N VAL A 53 22.47 20.72 2.12
CA VAL A 53 22.71 20.97 3.55
C VAL A 53 24.07 21.67 3.64
N ASP A 54 24.09 22.91 4.15
CA ASP A 54 25.32 23.72 4.29
C ASP A 54 26.20 23.78 3.03
N ASN A 55 25.61 24.16 1.89
CA ASN A 55 26.29 24.26 0.58
C ASN A 55 26.94 22.95 0.08
N LYS A 56 26.59 21.80 0.68
CA LYS A 56 26.99 20.48 0.22
C LYS A 56 25.76 19.72 -0.23
N THR A 57 25.82 19.15 -1.42
CA THR A 57 24.79 18.25 -1.92
C THR A 57 24.93 16.90 -1.23
N VAL A 58 23.91 16.51 -0.46
CA VAL A 58 23.83 15.21 0.20
C VAL A 58 22.71 14.41 -0.45
N ILE A 59 23.02 13.19 -0.86
CA ILE A 59 22.05 12.23 -1.39
C ILE A 59 21.43 11.49 -0.20
N LEU A 60 20.15 11.72 0.06
CA LEU A 60 19.43 11.08 1.16
C LEU A 60 18.38 10.08 0.65
N PRO A 61 18.31 8.86 1.23
CA PRO A 61 17.24 7.91 0.93
C PRO A 61 15.92 8.40 1.54
N ARG A 62 14.88 8.51 0.72
CA ARG A 62 13.54 8.95 1.10
C ARG A 62 12.52 7.86 0.73
N PRO A 63 11.76 7.31 1.69
CA PRO A 63 10.64 6.44 1.37
C PRO A 63 9.53 7.27 0.70
N VAL A 64 9.02 6.76 -0.42
CA VAL A 64 7.96 7.38 -1.22
C VAL A 64 6.86 6.36 -1.44
N PHE A 65 5.63 6.79 -1.16
CA PHE A 65 4.43 6.06 -1.53
C PHE A 65 3.85 6.65 -2.82
N ARG A 66 3.57 5.79 -3.80
CA ARG A 66 2.92 6.16 -5.07
C ARG A 66 1.57 5.46 -5.15
N LEU A 67 0.49 6.24 -5.07
CA LEU A 67 -0.87 5.73 -5.20
C LEU A 67 -1.11 5.17 -6.61
N ALA A 68 -1.72 3.98 -6.68
CA ALA A 68 -2.06 3.33 -7.94
C ALA A 68 -3.10 4.13 -8.73
N ARG A 69 -3.01 4.07 -10.07
CA ARG A 69 -3.89 4.84 -10.97
C ARG A 69 -5.37 4.52 -10.77
N ASN A 70 -5.72 3.30 -10.38
CA ASN A 70 -7.12 2.95 -10.12
C ASN A 70 -7.70 3.73 -8.93
N LEU A 71 -6.87 4.21 -7.99
CA LEU A 71 -7.33 5.06 -6.87
C LEU A 71 -7.17 6.55 -7.14
N ARG A 72 -6.60 6.94 -8.29
CA ARG A 72 -6.59 8.34 -8.74
C ARG A 72 -7.91 8.56 -9.47
N GLY A 73 -8.86 9.23 -8.82
CA GLY A 73 -10.02 9.79 -9.51
C GLY A 73 -9.58 10.79 -10.61
N THR A 74 -10.53 11.43 -11.28
CA THR A 74 -10.27 12.51 -12.28
C THR A 74 -9.42 13.67 -11.74
N GLN A 75 -9.16 13.72 -10.44
CA GLN A 75 -8.11 14.54 -9.86
C GLN A 75 -6.73 14.13 -10.38
N LYS A 76 -6.14 15.06 -11.14
CA LYS A 76 -4.70 15.18 -11.36
C LYS A 76 -3.98 15.23 -10.00
N LEU A 77 -3.77 14.08 -9.39
CA LEU A 77 -2.66 13.87 -8.47
C LEU A 77 -1.40 13.99 -9.35
N GLU A 78 -0.97 15.21 -9.63
CA GLU A 78 0.30 15.47 -10.30
C GLU A 78 1.40 15.00 -9.35
N ASN A 79 1.90 13.78 -9.59
CA ASN A 79 3.24 13.41 -9.11
C ASN A 79 4.19 14.36 -9.83
N LYS A 80 4.53 15.49 -9.21
CA LYS A 80 5.42 16.50 -9.81
C LYS A 80 6.88 16.03 -9.93
N ASP A 81 7.16 14.79 -9.56
CA ASP A 81 8.51 14.31 -9.38
C ASP A 81 8.85 13.14 -10.32
N TYR A 82 9.52 13.57 -11.40
CA TYR A 82 10.64 12.92 -12.08
C TYR A 82 10.40 11.65 -12.89
N LEU A 83 11.10 11.62 -14.02
CA LEU A 83 11.41 10.50 -14.91
C LEU A 83 12.05 9.32 -14.16
N ALA A 84 11.32 8.73 -13.22
CA ALA A 84 11.74 7.49 -12.58
C ALA A 84 11.63 6.39 -13.63
N VAL A 85 12.78 6.02 -14.20
CA VAL A 85 13.02 4.73 -14.86
C VAL A 85 12.16 3.69 -14.15
N SER A 86 11.30 2.99 -14.90
CA SER A 86 10.36 2.02 -14.34
C SER A 86 11.13 0.87 -13.69
N ARG A 87 11.56 1.05 -12.45
CA ARG A 87 12.12 -0.01 -11.61
C ARG A 87 11.00 -1.03 -11.46
N GLN A 88 11.22 -2.27 -11.89
CA GLN A 88 10.25 -3.34 -11.67
C GLN A 88 10.17 -3.56 -10.15
N LEU A 89 9.05 -3.15 -9.56
CA LEU A 89 8.79 -3.34 -8.14
C LEU A 89 8.14 -4.71 -7.95
N GLU A 90 8.67 -5.47 -7.01
CA GLU A 90 8.16 -6.80 -6.70
C GLU A 90 6.74 -6.69 -6.13
N PRO A 91 5.79 -7.54 -6.57
CA PRO A 91 4.46 -7.57 -6.01
C PRO A 91 4.48 -8.09 -4.57
N LEU A 92 3.56 -7.61 -3.75
CA LEU A 92 3.34 -8.11 -2.40
C LEU A 92 3.13 -9.63 -2.41
N LYS A 93 3.93 -10.34 -1.60
CA LYS A 93 3.87 -11.80 -1.50
C LYS A 93 2.76 -12.22 -0.54
N TYR A 94 1.56 -12.47 -1.07
CA TYR A 94 0.39 -12.90 -0.28
C TYR A 94 0.65 -14.10 0.61
N ALA A 95 1.46 -15.07 0.18
CA ALA A 95 1.79 -16.24 0.98
C ALA A 95 2.54 -15.86 2.28
N ARG A 96 3.47 -14.89 2.21
CA ARG A 96 4.22 -14.40 3.37
C ARG A 96 3.32 -13.62 4.33
N VAL A 97 2.45 -12.76 3.79
CA VAL A 97 1.45 -12.02 4.58
C VAL A 97 0.48 -12.97 5.28
N ALA A 98 -0.01 -14.00 4.57
CA ALA A 98 -0.95 -14.95 5.11
C ALA A 98 -0.37 -15.79 6.25
N MET A 99 0.89 -16.22 6.09
CA MET A 99 1.64 -16.94 7.12
C MET A 99 1.76 -16.10 8.40
N GLU A 100 2.20 -14.84 8.27
CA GLU A 100 2.36 -13.91 9.40
C GLU A 100 1.03 -13.59 10.10
N ALA A 101 -0.04 -13.40 9.31
CA ALA A 101 -1.38 -13.13 9.83
C ALA A 101 -2.13 -14.39 10.32
N CYS A 102 -1.51 -15.57 10.25
CA CYS A 102 -2.12 -16.86 10.57
C CYS A 102 -3.47 -17.12 9.85
N VAL A 103 -3.57 -16.73 8.58
CA VAL A 103 -4.75 -16.95 7.73
C VAL A 103 -4.38 -17.73 6.47
N SER A 104 -5.38 -18.19 5.72
CA SER A 104 -5.13 -18.75 4.39
C SER A 104 -4.68 -17.66 3.40
N ARG A 105 -3.86 -18.04 2.41
CA ARG A 105 -3.47 -17.14 1.30
C ARG A 105 -4.67 -16.45 0.67
N ARG A 106 -5.74 -17.21 0.41
CA ARG A 106 -6.99 -16.70 -0.17
C ARG A 106 -7.65 -15.64 0.73
N LYS A 107 -7.69 -15.86 2.04
CA LYS A 107 -8.23 -14.87 3.00
C LYS A 107 -7.41 -13.58 3.01
N ALA A 108 -6.08 -13.68 3.01
CA ALA A 108 -5.20 -12.51 2.94
C ALA A 108 -5.43 -11.72 1.65
N GLU A 109 -5.51 -12.40 0.51
CA GLU A 109 -5.79 -11.79 -0.79
C GLU A 109 -7.18 -11.11 -0.83
N CYS A 110 -8.24 -11.81 -0.41
CA CYS A 110 -9.59 -11.24 -0.32
C CYS A 110 -9.65 -10.05 0.64
N CYS A 111 -8.91 -10.09 1.75
CA CYS A 111 -8.82 -8.98 2.70
C CYS A 111 -8.23 -7.73 2.05
N ILE A 112 -7.09 -7.89 1.37
CA ILE A 112 -6.37 -6.77 0.75
C ILE A 112 -7.22 -6.19 -0.38
N LEU A 113 -7.69 -7.03 -1.31
CA LEU A 113 -8.53 -6.60 -2.44
C LEU A 113 -9.86 -6.00 -1.97
N GLY A 114 -10.50 -6.56 -0.94
CA GLY A 114 -11.74 -6.02 -0.40
C GLY A 114 -11.55 -4.65 0.25
N THR A 115 -10.43 -4.46 0.96
CA THR A 115 -10.12 -3.16 1.59
C THR A 115 -9.78 -2.10 0.55
N THR A 116 -8.99 -2.43 -0.47
CA THR A 116 -8.66 -1.49 -1.55
C THR A 116 -9.87 -1.15 -2.42
N SER A 117 -10.79 -2.10 -2.63
CA SER A 117 -12.06 -1.85 -3.31
C SER A 117 -12.96 -0.90 -2.50
N LEU A 118 -12.98 -1.05 -1.17
CA LEU A 118 -13.69 -0.10 -0.31
C LEU A 118 -13.07 1.30 -0.35
N LEU A 119 -11.72 1.37 -0.31
CA LEU A 119 -11.00 2.64 -0.46
C LEU A 119 -11.36 3.34 -1.77
N HIS A 120 -11.35 2.60 -2.88
CA HIS A 120 -11.76 3.10 -4.19
C HIS A 120 -13.17 3.72 -4.15
N HIS A 121 -14.14 2.97 -3.65
CA HIS A 121 -15.54 3.40 -3.59
C HIS A 121 -15.76 4.64 -2.70
N CYS A 122 -15.00 4.75 -1.60
CA CYS A 122 -15.02 5.95 -0.76
C CYS A 122 -14.45 7.16 -1.51
N LEU A 123 -13.32 6.99 -2.20
CA LEU A 123 -12.67 8.07 -2.96
C LEU A 123 -13.52 8.52 -4.16
N GLU A 124 -14.20 7.61 -4.84
CA GLU A 124 -15.15 7.95 -5.92
C GLU A 124 -16.31 8.83 -5.43
N LYS A 125 -16.66 8.74 -4.15
CA LYS A 125 -17.70 9.56 -3.52
C LYS A 125 -17.19 10.85 -2.92
N GLY A 126 -15.91 11.20 -3.12
CA GLY A 126 -15.29 12.37 -2.51
C GLY A 126 -15.13 12.25 -0.99
N VAL A 127 -15.19 11.03 -0.42
CA VAL A 127 -15.00 10.81 1.01
C VAL A 127 -13.51 10.70 1.29
N SER A 128 -13.00 11.56 2.18
CA SER A 128 -11.63 11.45 2.68
C SER A 128 -11.43 10.15 3.45
N VAL A 129 -10.33 9.44 3.16
CA VAL A 129 -10.01 8.17 3.81
C VAL A 129 -8.60 8.20 4.38
N ALA A 130 -8.45 7.63 5.57
CA ALA A 130 -7.17 7.34 6.19
C ALA A 130 -6.94 5.82 6.22
N LEU A 131 -5.83 5.36 5.64
CA LEU A 131 -5.34 3.98 5.79
C LEU A 131 -4.12 3.99 6.72
N VAL A 132 -4.25 3.35 7.87
CA VAL A 132 -3.16 3.23 8.85
C VAL A 132 -2.32 2.00 8.53
N LEU A 133 -1.02 2.20 8.31
CA LEU A 133 -0.02 1.15 8.17
C LEU A 133 0.90 1.19 9.39
N ARG A 134 0.71 0.24 10.31
CA ARG A 134 1.47 0.18 11.57
C ARG A 134 2.97 0.23 11.31
N ASP A 135 3.70 1.04 12.07
CA ASP A 135 5.17 1.19 11.97
C ASP A 135 5.68 1.76 10.63
N VAL A 136 4.79 2.08 9.69
CA VAL A 136 5.10 2.73 8.40
C VAL A 136 4.56 4.16 8.36
N GLY A 137 3.29 4.36 8.70
CA GLY A 137 2.64 5.67 8.72
C GLY A 137 1.14 5.63 8.42
N VAL A 138 0.56 6.81 8.21
CA VAL A 138 -0.85 6.96 7.83
C VAL A 138 -0.92 7.54 6.42
N LEU A 139 -1.61 6.83 5.53
CA LEU A 139 -1.95 7.32 4.21
C LEU A 139 -3.30 8.05 4.30
N LEU A 140 -3.25 9.37 4.35
CA LEU A 140 -4.43 10.23 4.24
C LEU A 140 -4.65 10.59 2.77
N ILE A 141 -5.83 10.29 2.25
CA ILE A 141 -6.28 10.70 0.92
C ILE A 141 -7.52 11.56 1.13
N GLU A 142 -7.39 12.84 0.88
CA GLU A 142 -8.51 13.79 0.98
C GLU A 142 -9.38 13.68 -0.25
N GLY A 143 -10.70 13.56 -0.05
CA GLY A 143 -11.66 13.59 -1.15
C GLY A 143 -11.82 15.00 -1.69
N SER A 144 -12.17 15.15 -2.97
CA SER A 144 -12.60 16.45 -3.50
C SER A 144 -14.00 16.76 -2.97
N VAL A 145 -14.13 17.84 -2.21
CA VAL A 145 -15.41 18.47 -1.88
C VAL A 145 -16.04 19.04 -3.15
#